data_AF-A0A517XVA2-F1
#
_entry.id   AF-A0A517XVA2-F1
#
_cell.length_a   1.000
_cell.length_b   1.000
_cell.length_c   1.000
_cell.angle_alpha   90.00
_cell.angle_beta   90.00
_cell.angle_gamma   90.00
#
_symmetry.space_group_name_H-M   'P 1'
#
loop_
_entity.id
_entity.type
_entity.pdbx_description
1 polymer ?
#
loop_
_entity_poly.entity_id
_entity_poly.type
_entity_poly.pdbx_seq_one_letter_code
_entity_poly.pdbx_strand_id
1 'polypeptide(L)' 'MSDAVTPETKSARMTEFLRLLPLTIDLAGLPKAATGAVFTPDQIEGRAMSIRAAYKAARNLIKDVGENG' A
#
# COMPACT_ATOMS: atom_id res chain seq x y z
N MET A 1 -21.81 1.54 -17.27
CA MET A 1 -21.04 2.73 -17.65
C MET A 1 -19.63 2.52 -17.13
N SER A 2 -18.64 2.41 -18.01
CA SER A 2 -17.25 2.36 -17.58
C SER A 2 -16.85 3.77 -17.19
N ASP A 3 -16.94 4.10 -15.89
CA ASP A 3 -16.40 5.36 -15.39
C ASP A 3 -14.90 5.37 -15.69
N ALA A 4 -14.52 6.13 -16.71
CA ALA A 4 -13.13 6.28 -17.08
C ALA A 4 -12.40 6.88 -15.88
N VAL A 5 -11.33 6.21 -15.43
CA VAL A 5 -10.50 6.69 -14.33
C VAL A 5 -9.84 8.01 -14.76
N THR A 6 -10.41 9.14 -14.34
CA THR A 6 -9.90 10.47 -14.68
C THR A 6 -8.53 10.73 -14.01
N PRO A 7 -7.71 11.67 -14.51
CA PRO A 7 -6.46 12.06 -13.87
C PRO A 7 -6.61 12.41 -12.38
N GLU A 8 -7.71 13.07 -12.02
CA GLU A 8 -8.04 13.48 -10.66
C GLU A 8 -8.29 12.26 -9.77
N THR A 9 -9.03 11.26 -10.26
CA THR A 9 -9.27 10.01 -9.51
C THR A 9 -7.98 9.21 -9.32
N LYS A 10 -7.05 9.23 -10.28
CA LYS A 10 -5.71 8.61 -10.11
C LYS A 10 -4.92 9.32 -9.02
N SER A 11 -4.87 10.65 -9.07
CA SER A 11 -4.17 11.48 -8.09
C SER A 11 -4.74 11.29 -6.67
N ALA A 12 -6.07 11.23 -6.53
CA ALA A 12 -6.73 10.96 -5.26
C ALA A 12 -6.34 9.59 -4.68
N ARG A 13 -6.35 8.53 -5.51
CA ARG A 13 -5.94 7.18 -5.09
C ARG A 13 -4.47 7.11 -4.67
N MET A 14 -3.58 7.81 -5.37
CA MET A 14 -2.17 7.91 -5.00
C MET A 14 -1.98 8.64 -3.67
N THR A 15 -2.67 9.76 -3.49
CA THR A 15 -2.64 10.54 -2.24
C THR A 15 -3.13 9.71 -1.06
N GLU A 16 -4.21 8.95 -1.24
CA GLU A 16 -4.73 8.04 -0.22
C GLU A 16 -3.74 6.93 0.12
N PHE A 17 -3.09 6.32 -0.88
CA PHE A 17 -2.03 5.35 -0.64
C PHE A 17 -0.90 5.93 0.21
N LEU A 18 -0.40 7.12 -0.15
CA LEU A 18 0.67 7.79 0.59
C LEU A 18 0.29 8.07 2.04
N ARG A 19 -0.97 8.44 2.32
CA ARG A 19 -1.47 8.64 3.69
C ARG A 19 -1.53 7.35 4.50
N LEU A 20 -1.83 6.23 3.86
CA LEU A 20 -1.91 4.91 4.50
C LEU A 20 -0.57 4.16 4.53
N LEU A 21 0.50 4.72 3.97
CA LEU A 21 1.81 4.06 3.89
C LEU A 21 2.36 3.61 5.25
N PRO A 22 2.34 4.41 6.33
CA PRO A 22 2.89 3.98 7.62
C PRO A 22 2.25 2.67 8.13
N LEU A 23 0.92 2.65 8.23
CA LEU A 23 0.16 1.45 8.63
C LEU A 23 0.37 0.29 7.65
N THR A 24 0.45 0.58 6.35
CA THR A 24 0.69 -0.43 5.31
C THR A 24 2.05 -1.12 5.50
N ILE A 25 3.11 -0.37 5.77
CA ILE A 25 4.46 -0.92 5.98
C ILE A 25 4.53 -1.73 7.27
N ASP A 26 3.91 -1.24 8.34
CA ASP A 26 3.86 -1.94 9.63
C ASP A 26 3.11 -3.28 9.50
N LEU A 27 1.96 -3.31 8.82
CA LEU A 27 1.20 -4.54 8.55
C LEU A 27 1.93 -5.49 7.59
N ALA A 28 2.74 -4.97 6.66
CA ALA A 28 3.47 -5.82 5.73
C ALA A 28 4.60 -6.62 6.41
N GLY A 29 5.04 -6.21 7.61
CA GLY A 29 6.01 -6.97 8.42
C GLY A 29 7.37 -7.19 7.74
N LEU A 30 7.70 -6.33 6.77
CA LEU A 30 8.84 -6.52 5.90
C LEU A 30 10.16 -6.12 6.60
N PRO A 31 11.20 -6.96 6.58
CA PRO A 31 12.48 -6.59 7.21
C PRO A 31 13.12 -5.40 6.51
N LYS A 32 13.77 -4.52 7.26
CA LYS A 32 14.59 -3.46 6.65
C LYS A 32 15.73 -4.09 5.85
N ALA A 33 16.13 -3.42 4.76
CA ALA A 33 17.32 -3.83 4.03
C ALA A 33 18.55 -3.74 4.96
N ALA A 34 19.42 -4.74 4.90
CA ALA A 34 20.71 -4.66 5.55
C ALA A 34 21.54 -3.52 4.94
N THR A 35 22.44 -2.93 5.72
CA THR A 35 23.31 -1.85 5.23
C THR A 35 24.12 -2.33 4.02
N GLY A 36 24.02 -1.61 2.90
CA GLY A 36 24.71 -1.95 1.65
C GLY A 36 24.06 -3.07 0.82
N ALA A 37 22.94 -3.65 1.28
CA ALA A 37 22.23 -4.66 0.49
C ALA A 37 21.49 -4.02 -0.69
N VAL A 38 21.64 -4.62 -1.87
CA VAL A 38 20.84 -4.33 -3.06
C VAL A 38 19.87 -5.48 -3.28
N PHE A 39 18.62 -5.16 -3.63
CA PHE A 39 17.64 -6.18 -3.96
C PHE A 39 17.69 -6.51 -5.45
N THR A 40 17.52 -7.79 -5.77
CA THR A 40 17.25 -8.23 -7.14
C THR A 40 15.83 -7.80 -7.56
N PRO A 41 15.51 -7.79 -8.87
CA PRO A 41 14.15 -7.50 -9.34
C PRO A 41 13.09 -8.37 -8.66
N ASP A 42 13.32 -9.69 -8.56
CA ASP A 42 12.39 -10.63 -7.92
C ASP A 42 12.19 -10.33 -6.43
N GLN A 43 13.26 -9.95 -5.73
CA GLN A 43 13.16 -9.55 -4.34
C GLN A 43 12.29 -8.29 -4.20
N ILE A 44 12.51 -7.28 -5.04
CA ILE A 44 11.71 -6.05 -5.08
C ILE A 44 10.24 -6.37 -5.35
N GLU A 45 9.97 -7.23 -6.33
CA GLU A 45 8.60 -7.64 -6.69
C GLU A 45 7.91 -8.35 -5.53
N GLY A 46 8.59 -9.28 -4.84
CA GLY A 46 8.06 -9.94 -3.65
C GLY A 46 7.73 -8.96 -2.53
N ARG A 47 8.56 -7.94 -2.30
CA ARG A 47 8.25 -6.86 -1.33
C ARG A 47 7.01 -6.09 -1.78
N ALA A 48 6.92 -5.73 -3.07
CA ALA A 48 5.81 -4.97 -3.61
C ALA A 48 4.48 -5.74 -3.51
N MET A 49 4.47 -7.05 -3.75
CA MET A 49 3.29 -7.91 -3.55
C MET A 49 2.82 -7.87 -2.09
N SER A 50 3.75 -7.99 -1.14
CA SER A 50 3.46 -7.94 0.29
C SER A 50 2.85 -6.58 0.69
N ILE A 51 3.41 -5.48 0.19
CA ILE A 51 2.90 -4.12 0.41
C ILE A 51 1.49 -3.96 -0.16
N ARG A 52 1.19 -4.49 -1.36
CA ARG A 52 -0.16 -4.44 -1.93
C ARG A 52 -1.19 -5.17 -1.09
N ALA A 53 -0.85 -6.35 -0.57
CA ALA A 53 -1.74 -7.11 0.31
C ALA A 53 -2.00 -6.36 1.62
N ALA A 54 -0.95 -5.82 2.24
CA ALA A 54 -1.05 -5.04 3.47
C ALA A 54 -1.85 -3.75 3.27
N TYR A 55 -1.72 -3.08 2.11
CA TYR A 55 -2.50 -1.87 1.80
C TYR A 55 -4.00 -2.16 1.73
N LYS A 56 -4.38 -3.29 1.13
CA LYS A 56 -5.79 -3.72 1.10
C LYS A 56 -6.32 -3.92 2.53
N ALA A 57 -5.53 -4.56 3.40
CA ALA A 57 -5.89 -4.73 4.80
C ALA A 57 -6.01 -3.40 5.54
N ALA A 58 -5.04 -2.49 5.37
CA ALA A 58 -5.05 -1.15 5.97
C ALA A 58 -6.28 -0.33 5.56
N ARG A 59 -6.63 -0.33 4.26
CA ARG A 59 -7.84 0.34 3.76
C ARG A 59 -9.11 -0.23 4.39
N ASN A 60 -9.22 -1.56 4.45
CA ASN A 60 -10.38 -2.20 5.03
C ASN A 60 -10.52 -1.85 6.52
N LEU A 61 -9.42 -1.84 7.27
CA LEU A 61 -9.41 -1.45 8.68
C LEU A 61 -9.88 -0.01 8.87
N ILE A 62 -9.34 0.94 8.11
CA ILE A 62 -9.73 2.36 8.23
C ILE A 62 -11.20 2.56 7.86
N LYS A 63 -11.67 1.88 6.82
CA LYS A 63 -13.09 1.90 6.44
C LYS A 63 -13.96 1.35 7.57
N ASP A 64 -13.60 0.19 8.12
CA ASP A 64 -14.32 -0.45 9.23
C ASP A 64 -14.37 0.45 10.47
N VAL A 65 -13.25 1.06 10.87
CA VAL A 65 -13.20 2.03 11.97
C VAL A 65 -14.09 3.26 11.68
N GLY A 66 -14.11 3.74 10.44
CA GLY A 66 -14.96 4.88 10.07
C GLY A 66 -16.46 4.57 10.02
N GLU A 67 -16.83 3.31 9.80
CA GLU A 67 -18.22 2.85 9.71
C GLU A 67 -18.76 2.30 11.05
N ASN A 68 -17.91 1.65 11.85
CA ASN A 68 -18.30 0.85 13.03
C ASN A 68 -17.59 1.25 14.33
N GLY A 69 -16.63 2.19 14.29
CA GLY A 69 -15.81 2.62 15.43
C GLY A 69 -16.40 3.74 16.27
#